data_AF-A0A3S4NSD3-F1
#
_entry.id   AF-A0A3S4NSD3-F1
#
_cell.length_a   1.000
_cell.length_b   1.000
_cell.length_c   1.000
_cell.angle_alpha   90.00
_cell.angle_beta   90.00
_cell.angle_gamma   90.00
#
_symmetry.space_group_name_H-M   'P 1'
#
loop_
_entity.id
_entity.type
_entity.pdbx_description
1 polymer ?
#
loop_
_entity_poly.entity_id
_entity_poly.type
_entity_poly.pdbx_seq_one_letter_code
_entity_poly.pdbx_strand_id
1 'polypeptide(L)'
;MKRKRAGQSTQASLDLISDLPKDVMDLIFVRMPIRDAIRTSVLSKKWRYKWVSIPDVVFDKDSLTEGASEIERAHIVDQVLLHHVGPVCKFSCTSYVLPCSHIGRWIVFLSRSGIKKLILLVKFQDAYYDLPSSIFFCQELHHLKLVNCKLKVPPMFKGFHNLLVLNLAVYTLEDDITRLISRCPLLEKLKMDVWCHRHYRCFNIHAPNLRCLELTAIFEGLSLGSSPLLTNMSIDLCIYYEQRRNLRRGNICSLNQLIGYSHGIERLALKGEFLQFLSADGVPEKLSTTCDHLKYLEIHINSNSKVILGYLCILRSSPNLKELKIRYIGGGEDLYEEAELWGGERQFDCLFSHLQAAEIIDLGTIFGLQFIRHILSNAPTLKTMKIYTTNNVEDKGISMFLKEMLRFPRASSRAEIIYLGHYKEAIER
;
A
#
# COMPACT_ATOMS: atom_id res chain seq x y z
N MET A 1 -19.41 -25.25 74.64
CA MET A 1 -18.26 -24.34 74.80
C MET A 1 -18.20 -23.40 73.60
N LYS A 2 -18.73 -22.17 73.72
CA LYS A 2 -18.77 -21.16 72.65
C LYS A 2 -17.38 -20.50 72.54
N ARG A 3 -16.67 -20.68 71.42
CA ARG A 3 -15.45 -19.91 71.11
C ARG A 3 -15.85 -18.61 70.37
N LYS A 4 -15.70 -17.49 71.07
CA LYS A 4 -15.77 -16.13 70.51
C LYS A 4 -14.70 -15.97 69.42
N ARG A 5 -15.10 -15.61 68.19
CA ARG A 5 -14.17 -15.05 67.19
C ARG A 5 -13.89 -13.60 67.58
N ALA A 6 -12.63 -13.30 67.85
CA ALA A 6 -12.14 -11.94 68.02
C ALA A 6 -12.38 -11.14 66.73
N GLY A 7 -12.93 -9.94 66.89
CA GLY A 7 -13.08 -8.99 65.80
C GLY A 7 -11.71 -8.57 65.28
N GLN A 8 -11.37 -9.03 64.08
CA GLN A 8 -10.40 -8.34 63.25
C GLN A 8 -11.13 -7.19 62.58
N SER A 9 -10.74 -5.97 62.90
CA SER A 9 -11.11 -4.77 62.14
C SER A 9 -10.56 -4.94 60.72
N THR A 10 -11.42 -5.32 59.78
CA THR A 10 -11.12 -5.25 58.36
C THR A 10 -10.92 -3.78 58.01
N GLN A 11 -9.66 -3.36 57.93
CA GLN A 11 -9.29 -2.14 57.22
C GLN A 11 -9.73 -2.37 55.78
N ALA A 12 -10.90 -1.85 55.42
CA ALA A 12 -11.41 -1.90 54.05
C ALA A 12 -10.38 -1.21 53.18
N SER A 13 -9.60 -1.99 52.43
CA SER A 13 -8.79 -1.46 51.34
C SER A 13 -9.76 -0.71 50.43
N LEU A 14 -9.67 0.62 50.42
CA LEU A 14 -10.47 1.46 49.55
C LEU A 14 -10.20 1.00 48.11
N ASP A 15 -11.20 0.42 47.47
CA ASP A 15 -11.10 -0.05 46.08
C ASP A 15 -11.28 1.15 45.14
N LEU A 16 -10.26 2.01 45.14
CA LEU A 16 -10.23 3.28 44.40
C LEU A 16 -10.48 3.09 42.90
N ILE A 17 -10.15 1.91 42.36
CA ILE A 17 -10.31 1.56 40.95
C ILE A 17 -11.76 1.16 40.66
N SER A 18 -12.39 0.33 41.51
CA SER A 18 -13.81 -0.02 41.36
C SER A 18 -14.78 1.13 41.69
N ASP A 19 -14.30 2.17 42.36
CA ASP A 19 -15.10 3.34 42.74
C ASP A 19 -14.95 4.53 41.77
N LEU A 20 -14.20 4.35 40.67
CA LEU A 20 -14.15 5.33 39.59
C LEU A 20 -15.55 5.59 38.99
N PRO A 21 -15.85 6.84 38.59
CA PRO A 21 -17.03 7.15 37.79
C PRO A 21 -17.09 6.33 36.49
N LYS A 22 -18.31 6.01 36.04
CA LYS A 22 -18.55 5.14 34.88
C LYS A 22 -17.89 5.69 33.61
N ASP A 23 -18.01 6.98 33.37
CA ASP A 23 -17.41 7.72 32.26
C ASP A 23 -15.88 7.61 32.25
N VAL A 24 -15.23 7.70 33.42
CA VAL A 24 -13.78 7.53 33.53
C VAL A 24 -13.38 6.08 33.22
N MET A 25 -14.11 5.09 33.73
CA MET A 25 -13.88 3.69 33.38
C MET A 25 -14.03 3.45 31.87
N ASP A 26 -15.10 3.97 31.27
CA ASP A 26 -15.36 3.80 29.83
C ASP A 26 -14.22 4.43 29.00
N LEU A 27 -13.66 5.57 29.42
CA LEU A 27 -12.48 6.18 28.81
C LEU A 27 -11.21 5.34 28.93
N ILE A 28 -11.01 4.66 30.07
CA ILE A 28 -9.88 3.73 30.26
C ILE A 28 -10.03 2.54 29.29
N PHE A 29 -11.21 1.92 29.25
CA PHE A 29 -11.45 0.72 28.45
C PHE A 29 -11.36 0.96 26.95
N VAL A 30 -11.83 2.11 26.45
CA VAL A 30 -11.70 2.46 25.02
C VAL A 30 -10.24 2.63 24.58
N ARG A 31 -9.32 2.91 25.52
CA ARG A 31 -7.89 3.07 25.25
C ARG A 31 -7.08 1.79 25.44
N MET A 32 -7.69 0.72 25.94
CA MET A 32 -7.01 -0.53 26.23
C MET A 32 -7.14 -1.53 25.09
N PRO A 33 -6.07 -2.28 24.75
CA PRO A 33 -6.18 -3.45 23.90
C PRO A 33 -7.20 -4.46 24.46
N ILE A 34 -7.93 -5.15 23.58
CA ILE A 34 -9.01 -6.06 23.99
C ILE A 34 -8.51 -7.16 24.94
N ARG A 35 -7.28 -7.65 24.73
CA ARG A 35 -6.62 -8.63 25.61
C ARG A 35 -6.49 -8.12 27.04
N ASP A 36 -6.01 -6.89 27.21
CA ASP A 36 -5.81 -6.30 28.52
C ASP A 36 -7.14 -5.91 29.17
N ALA A 37 -8.11 -5.45 28.38
CA ALA A 37 -9.48 -5.23 28.85
C ALA A 37 -10.08 -6.52 29.43
N ILE A 38 -9.93 -7.65 28.74
CA ILE A 38 -10.38 -8.95 29.24
C ILE A 38 -9.62 -9.34 30.52
N ARG A 39 -8.31 -9.09 30.60
CA ARG A 39 -7.51 -9.39 31.81
C ARG A 39 -8.01 -8.65 33.04
N THR A 40 -8.53 -7.43 32.91
CA THR A 40 -9.09 -6.70 34.07
C THR A 40 -10.32 -7.37 34.69
N SER A 41 -10.92 -8.35 34.00
CA SER A 41 -12.09 -9.08 34.48
C SER A 41 -11.87 -9.82 35.81
N VAL A 42 -10.60 -10.08 36.18
CA VAL A 42 -10.24 -10.73 37.45
C VAL A 42 -10.08 -9.74 38.61
N LEU A 43 -10.02 -8.43 38.34
CA LEU A 43 -9.77 -7.41 39.37
C LEU A 43 -10.95 -7.30 40.35
N SER A 44 -12.18 -7.23 39.85
CA SER A 44 -13.38 -7.23 40.69
C SER A 44 -14.65 -7.62 39.92
N LYS A 45 -15.74 -7.86 40.65
CA LYS A 45 -17.06 -8.15 40.03
C LYS A 45 -17.55 -7.02 39.13
N LYS A 46 -17.19 -5.75 39.44
CA LYS A 46 -17.58 -4.58 38.62
C LYS A 46 -16.86 -4.54 37.27
N TRP A 47 -15.64 -5.09 37.19
CA TRP A 47 -14.79 -5.05 35.99
C TRP A 47 -15.02 -6.24 35.05
N ARG A 48 -15.55 -7.35 35.57
CA ARG A 48 -15.72 -8.64 34.87
C ARG A 48 -16.32 -8.57 33.46
N TYR A 49 -17.30 -7.70 33.25
CA TYR A 49 -18.05 -7.62 31.99
C TYR A 49 -17.90 -6.28 31.27
N LYS A 50 -16.95 -5.43 31.67
CA LYS A 50 -16.81 -4.10 31.06
C LYS A 50 -16.26 -4.16 29.64
N TRP A 51 -15.44 -5.16 29.35
CA TRP A 51 -14.85 -5.33 28.03
C TRP A 51 -15.86 -5.70 26.94
N VAL A 52 -17.02 -6.27 27.31
CA VAL A 52 -18.03 -6.79 26.35
C VAL A 52 -18.74 -5.69 25.56
N SER A 53 -18.51 -4.42 25.90
CA SER A 53 -19.08 -3.26 25.23
C SER A 53 -18.03 -2.34 24.61
N ILE A 54 -16.77 -2.78 24.50
CA ILE A 54 -15.71 -1.99 23.88
C ILE A 54 -15.92 -1.92 22.35
N PRO A 55 -16.03 -0.72 21.76
CA PRO A 55 -16.32 -0.59 20.34
C PRO A 55 -15.17 -1.01 19.40
N ASP A 56 -13.94 -0.98 19.91
CA ASP A 56 -12.72 -1.30 19.18
C ASP A 56 -12.22 -2.71 19.54
N VAL A 57 -12.60 -3.70 18.73
CA VAL A 57 -12.19 -5.10 18.90
C VAL A 57 -11.00 -5.38 17.99
N VAL A 58 -9.79 -5.23 18.53
CA VAL A 58 -8.53 -5.35 17.78
C VAL A 58 -7.70 -6.52 18.28
N PHE A 59 -7.38 -7.44 17.38
CA PHE A 59 -6.47 -8.56 17.58
C PHE A 59 -5.22 -8.37 16.71
N ASP A 60 -4.16 -7.87 17.32
CA ASP A 60 -2.81 -7.85 16.75
C ASP A 60 -2.01 -9.11 17.13
N LYS A 61 -0.76 -9.18 16.65
CA LYS A 61 0.14 -10.31 16.94
C LYS A 61 0.35 -10.49 18.44
N ASP A 62 0.40 -9.39 19.18
CA ASP A 62 0.65 -9.38 20.62
C ASP A 62 -0.63 -9.68 21.44
N SER A 63 -1.80 -9.48 20.85
CA SER A 63 -3.12 -9.73 21.45
C SER A 63 -3.46 -11.22 21.49
N LEU A 64 -2.86 -12.00 20.60
CA LEU A 64 -3.06 -13.45 20.52
C LEU A 64 -1.83 -14.14 21.11
N THR A 65 -2.07 -15.17 21.92
CA THR A 65 -1.03 -15.84 22.71
C THR A 65 0.14 -16.32 21.85
N GLU A 66 1.35 -15.88 22.18
CA GLU A 66 2.58 -16.40 21.58
C GLU A 66 2.63 -17.92 21.73
N GLY A 67 2.93 -18.63 20.64
CA GLY A 67 2.95 -20.09 20.60
C GLY A 67 1.59 -20.77 20.36
N ALA A 68 0.47 -20.06 20.42
CA ALA A 68 -0.83 -20.65 20.07
C ALA A 68 -0.93 -20.93 18.56
N SER A 69 -1.48 -22.08 18.22
CA SER A 69 -1.85 -22.45 16.86
C SER A 69 -2.85 -21.46 16.27
N GLU A 70 -2.92 -21.39 14.93
CA GLU A 70 -3.88 -20.53 14.25
C GLU A 70 -5.34 -20.84 14.61
N ILE A 71 -5.66 -22.10 14.88
CA ILE A 71 -7.01 -22.55 15.25
C ILE A 71 -7.35 -22.05 16.65
N GLU A 72 -6.43 -22.14 17.61
CA GLU A 72 -6.62 -21.59 18.96
C GLU A 72 -6.80 -20.07 18.89
N ARG A 73 -6.02 -19.39 18.04
CA ARG A 73 -6.20 -17.96 17.78
C ARG A 73 -7.60 -17.63 17.26
N ALA A 74 -8.09 -18.39 16.28
CA ALA A 74 -9.46 -18.23 15.78
C ALA A 74 -10.51 -18.52 16.87
N HIS A 75 -10.27 -19.52 17.73
CA HIS A 75 -11.16 -19.83 18.84
C HIS A 75 -11.23 -18.68 19.87
N ILE A 76 -10.12 -18.03 20.18
CA ILE A 76 -10.10 -16.85 21.06
C ILE A 76 -10.99 -15.75 20.48
N VAL A 77 -10.87 -15.46 19.19
CA VAL A 77 -11.70 -14.44 18.52
C VAL A 77 -13.18 -14.84 18.56
N ASP A 78 -13.51 -16.10 18.31
CA ASP A 78 -14.87 -16.64 18.48
C ASP A 78 -15.44 -16.36 19.87
N GLN A 79 -14.67 -16.67 20.92
CA GLN A 79 -15.11 -16.46 22.29
C GLN A 79 -15.33 -14.99 22.61
N VAL A 80 -14.45 -14.11 22.14
CA VAL A 80 -14.60 -12.66 22.35
C VAL A 80 -15.85 -12.14 21.65
N LEU A 81 -16.07 -12.52 20.38
CA LEU A 81 -17.25 -12.07 19.63
C LEU A 81 -18.55 -12.67 20.18
N LEU A 82 -18.55 -13.91 20.66
CA LEU A 82 -19.72 -14.57 21.24
C LEU A 82 -20.22 -13.87 22.50
N HIS A 83 -19.30 -13.37 23.33
CA HIS A 83 -19.64 -12.67 24.57
C HIS A 83 -19.78 -11.16 24.39
N HIS A 84 -19.51 -10.64 23.19
CA HIS A 84 -19.62 -9.21 22.91
C HIS A 84 -21.10 -8.81 22.77
N VAL A 85 -21.53 -7.81 23.53
CA VAL A 85 -22.92 -7.34 23.56
C VAL A 85 -23.05 -5.90 23.06
N GLY A 86 -21.97 -5.12 23.12
CA GLY A 86 -21.97 -3.74 22.63
C GLY A 86 -21.85 -3.62 21.10
N PRO A 87 -21.91 -2.39 20.58
CA PRO A 87 -21.64 -2.12 19.17
C PRO A 87 -20.17 -2.39 18.84
N VAL A 88 -19.88 -3.00 17.70
CA VAL A 88 -18.50 -3.18 17.21
C VAL A 88 -18.25 -2.19 16.08
N CYS A 89 -17.70 -1.03 16.43
CA CYS A 89 -17.37 0.02 15.46
C CYS A 89 -16.13 -0.34 14.64
N LYS A 90 -15.17 -1.05 15.22
CA LYS A 90 -13.93 -1.45 14.56
C LYS A 90 -13.59 -2.89 14.91
N PHE A 91 -13.35 -3.68 13.88
CA PHE A 91 -12.79 -5.02 14.01
C PHE A 91 -11.49 -5.13 13.21
N SER A 92 -10.45 -5.65 13.83
CA SER A 92 -9.17 -5.89 13.17
C SER A 92 -8.58 -7.21 13.62
N CYS A 93 -8.23 -8.09 12.68
CA CYS A 93 -7.47 -9.31 12.95
C CYS A 93 -6.27 -9.37 12.00
N THR A 94 -5.07 -9.09 12.51
CA THR A 94 -3.84 -8.95 11.70
C THR A 94 -2.83 -10.09 11.89
N SER A 95 -3.12 -11.06 12.74
CA SER A 95 -2.19 -12.15 13.11
C SER A 95 -2.18 -13.34 12.15
N TYR A 96 -2.68 -13.17 10.92
CA TYR A 96 -2.83 -14.21 9.90
C TYR A 96 -3.52 -15.47 10.43
N VAL A 97 -4.84 -15.53 10.27
CA VAL A 97 -5.68 -16.68 10.67
C VAL A 97 -5.89 -17.65 9.51
N LEU A 98 -5.98 -18.95 9.79
CA LEU A 98 -6.25 -19.93 8.74
C LEU A 98 -7.67 -19.78 8.17
N PRO A 99 -7.84 -20.03 6.86
CA PRO A 99 -9.16 -20.23 6.26
C PRO A 99 -9.98 -21.26 7.06
N CYS A 100 -11.10 -20.86 7.63
CA CYS A 100 -11.96 -21.76 8.41
C CYS A 100 -13.39 -21.23 8.57
N SER A 101 -14.27 -22.05 9.16
CA SER A 101 -15.66 -21.69 9.45
C SER A 101 -15.79 -20.55 10.48
N HIS A 102 -14.77 -20.31 11.31
CA HIS A 102 -14.75 -19.23 12.30
C HIS A 102 -14.87 -17.85 11.64
N ILE A 103 -14.04 -17.57 10.61
CA ILE A 103 -14.11 -16.32 9.84
C ILE A 103 -15.53 -16.10 9.32
N GLY A 104 -16.16 -17.17 8.84
CA GLY A 104 -17.54 -17.14 8.36
C GLY A 104 -18.51 -16.60 9.40
N ARG A 105 -18.42 -17.13 10.63
CA ARG A 105 -19.24 -16.66 11.77
C ARG A 105 -18.93 -15.22 12.15
N TRP A 106 -17.66 -14.81 12.11
CA TRP A 106 -17.27 -13.43 12.42
C TRP A 106 -17.92 -12.45 11.44
N ILE A 107 -17.84 -12.71 10.14
CA ILE A 107 -18.44 -11.83 9.14
C ILE A 107 -19.97 -11.76 9.30
N VAL A 108 -20.63 -12.87 9.62
CA VAL A 108 -22.08 -12.89 9.91
C VAL A 108 -22.44 -12.08 11.17
N PHE A 109 -21.62 -12.14 12.22
CA PHE A 109 -21.80 -11.32 13.41
C PHE A 109 -21.58 -9.83 13.10
N LEU A 110 -20.45 -9.50 12.47
CA LEU A 110 -20.04 -8.13 12.18
C LEU A 110 -21.00 -7.42 11.22
N SER A 111 -21.64 -8.15 10.30
CA SER A 111 -22.61 -7.57 9.36
C SER A 111 -23.86 -6.98 10.02
N ARG A 112 -24.09 -7.30 11.29
CA ARG A 112 -25.23 -6.80 12.10
C ARG A 112 -24.80 -5.80 13.18
N SER A 113 -23.51 -5.45 13.24
CA SER A 113 -22.91 -4.74 14.37
C SER A 113 -22.74 -3.22 14.19
N GLY A 114 -23.07 -2.68 13.02
CA GLY A 114 -22.81 -1.26 12.70
C GLY A 114 -21.32 -0.96 12.47
N ILE A 115 -20.56 -1.94 11.98
CA ILE A 115 -19.10 -1.81 11.81
C ILE A 115 -18.72 -0.72 10.81
N LYS A 116 -17.79 0.14 11.24
CA LYS A 116 -17.22 1.26 10.47
C LYS A 116 -15.86 0.95 9.89
N LYS A 117 -15.06 0.13 10.57
CA LYS A 117 -13.71 -0.26 10.11
C LYS A 117 -13.49 -1.75 10.27
N LEU A 118 -13.23 -2.42 9.15
CA LEU A 118 -12.96 -3.86 9.11
C LEU A 118 -11.61 -4.14 8.47
N ILE A 119 -10.72 -4.80 9.21
CA ILE A 119 -9.43 -5.28 8.73
C ILE A 119 -9.35 -6.79 8.98
N LEU A 120 -9.20 -7.56 7.90
CA LEU A 120 -9.07 -9.01 7.97
C LEU A 120 -7.90 -9.50 7.12
N LEU A 121 -6.90 -10.11 7.78
CA LEU A 121 -5.76 -10.74 7.13
C LEU A 121 -5.87 -12.26 7.29
N VAL A 122 -6.15 -12.95 6.18
CA VAL A 122 -6.20 -14.41 6.14
C VAL A 122 -4.83 -14.97 5.73
N LYS A 123 -4.44 -16.09 6.29
CA LYS A 123 -3.21 -16.79 5.90
C LYS A 123 -3.46 -17.55 4.60
N PHE A 124 -2.53 -17.47 3.66
CA PHE A 124 -2.59 -18.25 2.43
C PHE A 124 -2.34 -19.74 2.72
N GLN A 125 -3.21 -20.63 2.22
CA GLN A 125 -3.06 -22.10 2.31
C GLN A 125 -3.45 -22.72 0.97
N ASP A 126 -2.56 -22.66 -0.03
CA ASP A 126 -2.67 -23.21 -1.40
C ASP A 126 -3.90 -22.79 -2.25
N ALA A 127 -4.96 -22.32 -1.62
CA ALA A 127 -6.24 -21.88 -2.16
C ALA A 127 -6.74 -20.67 -1.37
N TYR A 128 -7.53 -19.83 -2.04
CA TYR A 128 -8.13 -18.64 -1.44
C TYR A 128 -9.42 -19.00 -0.68
N TYR A 129 -9.60 -18.39 0.50
CA TYR A 129 -10.82 -18.53 1.29
C TYR A 129 -11.99 -17.80 0.64
N ASP A 130 -13.08 -18.50 0.27
CA ASP A 130 -14.32 -17.87 -0.19
C ASP A 130 -14.96 -17.06 0.97
N LEU A 131 -14.87 -15.73 0.88
CA LEU A 131 -15.43 -14.84 1.90
C LEU A 131 -16.98 -14.85 1.83
N PRO A 132 -17.70 -14.96 2.96
CA PRO A 132 -19.15 -14.94 2.95
C PRO A 132 -19.72 -13.64 2.37
N SER A 133 -20.82 -13.73 1.62
CA SER A 133 -21.52 -12.57 1.05
C SER A 133 -22.11 -11.64 2.11
N SER A 134 -22.19 -12.06 3.37
CA SER A 134 -22.67 -11.23 4.47
C SER A 134 -21.83 -9.97 4.71
N ILE A 135 -20.58 -9.95 4.25
CA ILE A 135 -19.72 -8.76 4.25
C ILE A 135 -20.37 -7.54 3.57
N PHE A 136 -21.18 -7.77 2.54
CA PHE A 136 -21.82 -6.72 1.76
C PHE A 136 -23.04 -6.10 2.48
N PHE A 137 -23.44 -6.62 3.64
CA PHE A 137 -24.47 -6.03 4.48
C PHE A 137 -23.92 -4.99 5.48
N CYS A 138 -22.60 -4.84 5.60
CA CYS A 138 -21.96 -3.83 6.45
C CYS A 138 -22.09 -2.41 5.85
N GLN A 139 -23.28 -1.79 5.97
CA GLN A 139 -23.60 -0.51 5.31
C GLN A 139 -22.91 0.73 5.91
N GLU A 140 -22.44 0.64 7.16
CA GLU A 140 -21.75 1.74 7.87
C GLU A 140 -20.22 1.76 7.64
N LEU A 141 -19.70 0.90 6.76
CA LEU A 141 -18.26 0.81 6.51
C LEU A 141 -17.70 2.12 5.93
N HIS A 142 -16.67 2.63 6.61
CA HIS A 142 -15.78 3.70 6.15
C HIS A 142 -14.42 3.17 5.69
N HIS A 143 -13.95 2.05 6.24
CA HIS A 143 -12.66 1.46 5.92
C HIS A 143 -12.78 -0.07 5.82
N LEU A 144 -12.41 -0.62 4.68
CA LEU A 144 -12.35 -2.06 4.43
C LEU A 144 -10.95 -2.46 3.97
N LYS A 145 -10.28 -3.34 4.73
CA LYS A 145 -9.04 -4.02 4.33
C LYS A 145 -9.22 -5.52 4.36
N LEU A 146 -9.05 -6.17 3.21
CA LEU A 146 -9.14 -7.63 3.06
C LEU A 146 -7.87 -8.15 2.39
N VAL A 147 -7.25 -9.18 2.97
CA VAL A 147 -6.02 -9.80 2.45
C VAL A 147 -6.17 -11.32 2.38
N ASN A 148 -5.71 -11.91 1.28
CA ASN A 148 -5.72 -13.36 0.97
C ASN A 148 -7.11 -14.02 1.02
N CYS A 149 -8.15 -13.29 0.64
CA CYS A 149 -9.51 -13.82 0.52
C CYS A 149 -9.93 -13.93 -0.95
N LYS A 150 -11.00 -14.67 -1.22
CA LYS A 150 -11.73 -14.66 -2.48
C LYS A 150 -13.03 -13.88 -2.30
N LEU A 151 -13.19 -12.82 -3.08
CA LEU A 151 -14.31 -11.89 -3.01
C LEU A 151 -15.17 -12.03 -4.28
N LYS A 152 -16.44 -12.41 -4.08
CA LYS A 152 -17.46 -12.45 -5.14
C LYS A 152 -18.53 -11.42 -4.82
N VAL A 153 -18.75 -10.45 -5.71
CA VAL A 153 -19.67 -9.34 -5.45
C VAL A 153 -21.08 -9.72 -5.89
N PRO A 154 -22.08 -9.79 -4.98
CA PRO A 154 -23.43 -10.15 -5.34
C PRO A 154 -24.03 -9.18 -6.38
N PRO A 155 -24.87 -9.65 -7.31
CA PRO A 155 -25.56 -8.79 -8.27
C PRO A 155 -26.43 -7.71 -7.58
N MET A 156 -27.02 -8.06 -6.44
CA MET A 156 -27.86 -7.17 -5.62
C MET A 156 -27.06 -6.28 -4.66
N PHE A 157 -25.73 -6.17 -4.82
CA PHE A 157 -24.91 -5.33 -3.96
C PHE A 157 -25.36 -3.87 -4.05
N LYS A 158 -25.84 -3.34 -2.93
CA LYS A 158 -26.37 -1.97 -2.83
C LYS A 158 -25.27 -0.90 -2.85
N GLY A 159 -24.02 -1.27 -2.56
CA GLY A 159 -22.92 -0.34 -2.38
C GLY A 159 -22.49 -0.16 -0.93
N PHE A 160 -21.28 0.33 -0.75
CA PHE A 160 -20.78 0.84 0.53
C PHE A 160 -20.77 2.37 0.45
N HIS A 161 -21.90 2.98 0.81
CA HIS A 161 -22.16 4.41 0.58
C HIS A 161 -21.27 5.34 1.42
N ASN A 162 -20.74 4.84 2.54
CA ASN A 162 -19.88 5.61 3.46
C ASN A 162 -18.39 5.28 3.32
N LEU A 163 -18.02 4.41 2.37
CA LEU A 163 -16.66 3.88 2.27
C LEU A 163 -15.70 4.93 1.73
N LEU A 164 -14.70 5.26 2.55
CA LEU A 164 -13.63 6.20 2.22
C LEU A 164 -12.34 5.49 1.80
N VAL A 165 -12.06 4.32 2.41
CA VAL A 165 -10.83 3.55 2.18
C VAL A 165 -11.16 2.10 1.83
N LEU A 166 -10.72 1.68 0.64
CA LEU A 166 -10.79 0.31 0.18
C LEU A 166 -9.36 -0.22 -0.07
N ASN A 167 -8.97 -1.25 0.68
CA ASN A 167 -7.69 -1.94 0.51
C ASN A 167 -7.93 -3.44 0.27
N LEU A 168 -7.59 -3.91 -0.92
CA LEU A 168 -7.86 -5.26 -1.35
C LEU A 168 -6.59 -5.95 -1.83
N ALA A 169 -6.18 -6.99 -1.12
CA ALA A 169 -5.24 -7.98 -1.60
C ALA A 169 -5.95 -9.33 -1.72
N VAL A 170 -6.89 -9.44 -2.66
CA VAL A 170 -7.86 -10.54 -2.76
C VAL A 170 -7.95 -11.11 -4.17
N TYR A 171 -8.42 -12.34 -4.27
CA TYR A 171 -8.85 -12.93 -5.54
C TYR A 171 -10.28 -12.49 -5.87
N THR A 172 -10.50 -11.85 -7.02
CA THR A 172 -11.83 -11.38 -7.44
C THR A 172 -11.93 -11.22 -8.96
N LEU A 173 -13.13 -11.18 -9.52
CA LEU A 173 -13.36 -11.01 -10.96
C LEU A 173 -13.29 -9.53 -11.37
N GLU A 174 -12.92 -9.26 -12.63
CA GLU A 174 -12.84 -7.89 -13.20
C GLU A 174 -14.18 -7.13 -13.07
N ASP A 175 -15.29 -7.77 -13.44
CA ASP A 175 -16.64 -7.21 -13.33
C ASP A 175 -17.04 -6.93 -11.88
N ASP A 176 -16.60 -7.79 -10.95
CA ASP A 176 -16.89 -7.66 -9.54
C ASP A 176 -16.14 -6.46 -8.93
N ILE A 177 -14.88 -6.26 -9.32
CA ILE A 177 -14.08 -5.07 -8.93
C ILE A 177 -14.76 -3.81 -9.42
N THR A 178 -15.09 -3.76 -10.71
CA THR A 178 -15.73 -2.60 -11.34
C THR A 178 -17.07 -2.28 -10.67
N ARG A 179 -17.88 -3.31 -10.38
CA ARG A 179 -19.14 -3.18 -9.64
C ARG A 179 -18.93 -2.70 -8.19
N LEU A 180 -17.90 -3.20 -7.51
CA LEU A 180 -17.58 -2.81 -6.14
C LEU A 180 -17.21 -1.32 -6.07
N ILE A 181 -16.26 -0.88 -6.90
CA ILE A 181 -15.75 0.49 -6.91
C ILE A 181 -16.85 1.49 -7.30
N SER A 182 -17.58 1.21 -8.38
CA SER A 182 -18.66 2.10 -8.86
C SER A 182 -19.81 2.29 -7.86
N ARG A 183 -19.93 1.40 -6.87
CA ARG A 183 -20.93 1.46 -5.79
C ARG A 183 -20.37 2.01 -4.47
N CYS A 184 -19.21 2.68 -4.52
CA CYS A 184 -18.58 3.37 -3.39
C CYS A 184 -18.35 4.86 -3.73
N PRO A 185 -19.40 5.71 -3.70
CA PRO A 185 -19.34 7.08 -4.24
C PRO A 185 -18.42 8.03 -3.46
N LEU A 186 -18.16 7.75 -2.18
CA LEU A 186 -17.29 8.56 -1.31
C LEU A 186 -15.83 8.06 -1.25
N LEU A 187 -15.45 7.12 -2.11
CA LEU A 187 -14.14 6.49 -2.05
C LEU A 187 -13.00 7.50 -2.30
N GLU A 188 -12.15 7.70 -1.29
CA GLU A 188 -11.01 8.62 -1.34
C GLU A 188 -9.68 7.88 -1.55
N LYS A 189 -9.55 6.66 -1.01
CA LYS A 189 -8.34 5.83 -1.15
C LYS A 189 -8.68 4.43 -1.64
N LEU A 190 -8.06 4.04 -2.75
CA LEU A 190 -8.11 2.71 -3.30
C LEU A 190 -6.70 2.11 -3.33
N LYS A 191 -6.48 1.03 -2.58
CA LYS A 191 -5.29 0.17 -2.70
C LYS A 191 -5.73 -1.21 -3.19
N MET A 192 -5.13 -1.69 -4.26
CA MET A 192 -5.39 -3.01 -4.81
C MET A 192 -4.08 -3.71 -5.11
N ASP A 193 -3.82 -4.84 -4.45
CA ASP A 193 -2.69 -5.71 -4.73
C ASP A 193 -3.19 -7.06 -5.22
N VAL A 194 -3.10 -7.29 -6.52
CA VAL A 194 -3.70 -8.44 -7.20
C VAL A 194 -2.59 -9.42 -7.57
N TRP A 195 -2.26 -10.29 -6.62
CA TRP A 195 -1.17 -11.28 -6.68
C TRP A 195 -1.55 -12.59 -7.40
N CYS A 196 -2.66 -12.60 -8.16
CA CYS A 196 -3.12 -13.83 -8.80
C CYS A 196 -2.48 -14.00 -10.19
N HIS A 197 -2.22 -15.24 -10.60
CA HIS A 197 -1.79 -15.60 -11.97
C HIS A 197 -2.87 -15.32 -13.04
N ARG A 198 -3.82 -14.42 -12.78
CA ARG A 198 -4.85 -14.02 -13.73
C ARG A 198 -4.48 -12.72 -14.39
N HIS A 199 -4.59 -12.76 -15.71
CA HIS A 199 -4.49 -11.59 -16.57
C HIS A 199 -5.85 -10.89 -16.59
N TYR A 200 -5.91 -9.66 -16.06
CA TYR A 200 -7.07 -8.80 -16.22
C TYR A 200 -7.02 -8.13 -17.59
N ARG A 201 -8.15 -8.04 -18.29
CA ARG A 201 -8.17 -7.36 -19.60
C ARG A 201 -8.14 -5.87 -19.39
N CYS A 202 -8.99 -5.34 -18.52
CA CYS A 202 -9.02 -3.92 -18.23
C CYS A 202 -9.42 -3.61 -16.79
N PHE A 203 -8.62 -2.81 -16.09
CA PHE A 203 -9.05 -2.21 -14.83
C PHE A 203 -9.83 -0.92 -15.11
N ASN A 204 -11.14 -0.95 -14.85
CA ASN A 204 -12.00 0.23 -14.99
C ASN A 204 -12.27 0.85 -13.62
N ILE A 205 -11.61 1.97 -13.32
CA ILE A 205 -11.73 2.66 -12.04
C ILE A 205 -12.55 3.92 -12.23
N HIS A 206 -13.79 3.90 -11.76
CA HIS A 206 -14.66 5.07 -11.72
C HIS A 206 -14.96 5.47 -10.28
N ALA A 207 -14.15 6.41 -9.76
CA ALA A 207 -14.23 6.90 -8.39
C ALA A 207 -13.98 8.43 -8.37
N PRO A 208 -15.02 9.27 -8.50
CA PRO A 208 -14.85 10.71 -8.73
C PRO A 208 -14.18 11.45 -7.56
N ASN A 209 -14.29 10.93 -6.34
CA ASN A 209 -13.70 11.51 -5.14
C ASN A 209 -12.31 10.93 -4.78
N LEU A 210 -11.72 10.12 -5.68
CA LEU A 210 -10.47 9.43 -5.42
C LEU A 210 -9.31 10.42 -5.30
N ARG A 211 -8.59 10.35 -4.17
CA ARG A 211 -7.40 11.14 -3.86
C ARG A 211 -6.12 10.31 -3.95
N CYS A 212 -6.22 9.02 -3.66
CA CYS A 212 -5.10 8.10 -3.64
C CYS A 212 -5.44 6.78 -4.33
N LEU A 213 -4.67 6.45 -5.37
CA LEU A 213 -4.72 5.18 -6.09
C LEU A 213 -3.39 4.45 -5.93
N GLU A 214 -3.41 3.24 -5.38
CA GLU A 214 -2.29 2.30 -5.33
C GLU A 214 -2.75 1.00 -6.01
N LEU A 215 -2.17 0.63 -7.15
CA LEU A 215 -2.54 -0.56 -7.91
C LEU A 215 -1.31 -1.38 -8.23
N THR A 216 -1.24 -2.61 -7.72
CA THR A 216 -0.22 -3.61 -8.05
C THR A 216 -0.93 -4.79 -8.71
N ALA A 217 -0.77 -4.99 -10.02
CA ALA A 217 -1.54 -6.02 -10.74
C ALA A 217 -0.90 -6.39 -12.09
N ILE A 218 -1.42 -7.46 -12.71
CA ILE A 218 -1.15 -7.84 -14.11
C ILE A 218 -2.40 -7.51 -14.94
N PHE A 219 -2.28 -6.61 -15.92
CA PHE A 219 -3.40 -6.26 -16.79
C PHE A 219 -2.99 -5.87 -18.22
N GLU A 220 -3.94 -5.95 -19.16
CA GLU A 220 -3.77 -5.53 -20.56
C GLU A 220 -4.21 -4.08 -20.83
N GLY A 221 -4.92 -3.46 -19.87
CA GLY A 221 -5.44 -2.10 -19.96
C GLY A 221 -5.84 -1.50 -18.60
N LEU A 222 -5.80 -0.17 -18.52
CA LEU A 222 -6.24 0.61 -17.36
C LEU A 222 -7.05 1.80 -17.85
N SER A 223 -8.32 1.88 -17.45
CA SER A 223 -9.19 3.02 -17.69
C SER A 223 -9.49 3.72 -16.38
N LEU A 224 -9.04 4.96 -16.27
CA LEU A 224 -9.37 5.83 -15.14
C LEU A 224 -10.48 6.77 -15.59
N GLY A 225 -11.65 6.67 -14.94
CA GLY A 225 -12.69 7.68 -15.07
C GLY A 225 -12.22 9.02 -14.47
N SER A 226 -12.94 10.11 -14.80
CA SER A 226 -12.63 11.44 -14.28
C SER A 226 -12.55 11.43 -12.75
N SER A 227 -11.34 11.67 -12.23
CA SER A 227 -11.02 11.69 -10.80
C SER A 227 -10.23 12.96 -10.50
N PRO A 228 -10.87 14.14 -10.53
CA PRO A 228 -10.19 15.44 -10.50
C PRO A 228 -9.45 15.72 -9.18
N LEU A 229 -9.79 14.98 -8.11
CA LEU A 229 -9.17 15.13 -6.80
C LEU A 229 -7.93 14.24 -6.61
N LEU A 230 -7.52 13.49 -7.62
CA LEU A 230 -6.42 12.54 -7.52
C LEU A 230 -5.09 13.26 -7.37
N THR A 231 -4.48 13.13 -6.19
CA THR A 231 -3.17 13.74 -5.86
C THR A 231 -2.05 12.70 -5.80
N ASN A 232 -2.39 11.44 -5.53
CA ASN A 232 -1.44 10.36 -5.33
C ASN A 232 -1.79 9.17 -6.23
N MET A 233 -0.88 8.80 -7.12
CA MET A 233 -1.02 7.63 -7.99
C MET A 233 0.24 6.77 -7.92
N SER A 234 0.08 5.49 -7.63
CA SER A 234 1.12 4.47 -7.70
C SER A 234 0.58 3.28 -8.46
N ILE A 235 1.17 2.97 -9.61
CA ILE A 235 0.81 1.81 -10.42
C ILE A 235 2.05 0.95 -10.58
N ASP A 236 1.94 -0.32 -10.23
CA ASP A 236 2.96 -1.34 -10.37
C ASP A 236 2.44 -2.47 -11.28
N LEU A 237 2.96 -2.51 -12.50
CA LEU A 237 2.67 -3.57 -13.45
C LEU A 237 3.72 -4.67 -13.29
N CYS A 238 3.37 -5.69 -12.51
CA CYS A 238 4.19 -6.88 -12.36
C CYS A 238 4.05 -7.72 -13.65
N ILE A 239 5.14 -8.22 -14.24
CA ILE A 239 5.09 -9.20 -15.33
C ILE A 239 5.99 -10.37 -14.94
N TYR A 240 5.43 -11.57 -14.80
CA TYR A 240 6.23 -12.79 -14.60
C TYR A 240 6.90 -13.19 -15.93
N TYR A 241 8.14 -13.68 -15.87
CA TYR A 241 8.97 -14.02 -17.04
C TYR A 241 8.24 -14.89 -18.08
N GLU A 242 7.43 -15.86 -17.65
CA GLU A 242 6.70 -16.76 -18.57
C GLU A 242 5.54 -16.07 -19.33
N GLN A 243 5.07 -14.91 -18.84
CA GLN A 243 3.91 -14.20 -19.37
C GLN A 243 4.28 -13.03 -20.30
N ARG A 244 5.56 -12.66 -20.37
CA ARG A 244 6.07 -11.57 -21.26
C ARG A 244 5.68 -11.75 -22.73
N ARG A 245 5.51 -12.99 -23.20
CA ARG A 245 5.22 -13.29 -24.61
C ARG A 245 3.73 -13.24 -24.98
N ASN A 246 2.82 -13.17 -24.00
CA ASN A 246 1.38 -13.34 -24.22
C ASN A 246 0.52 -12.13 -23.84
N LEU A 247 1.09 -11.02 -23.37
CA LEU A 247 0.35 -9.78 -23.10
C LEU A 247 -0.15 -9.19 -24.43
N ARG A 248 -1.36 -9.58 -24.82
CA ARG A 248 -2.07 -8.97 -25.94
C ARG A 248 -2.57 -7.61 -25.44
N ARG A 249 -2.15 -6.57 -26.14
CA ARG A 249 -2.44 -5.20 -25.77
C ARG A 249 -3.93 -4.89 -25.89
N GLY A 250 -4.51 -4.32 -24.82
CA GLY A 250 -5.67 -3.45 -24.95
C GLY A 250 -5.19 -2.03 -25.29
N ASN A 251 -5.72 -1.41 -26.34
CA ASN A 251 -5.48 0.02 -26.67
C ASN A 251 -6.15 0.97 -25.64
N ILE A 252 -5.93 0.80 -24.34
CA ILE A 252 -6.82 1.38 -23.32
C ILE A 252 -6.16 2.47 -22.46
N CYS A 253 -4.82 2.53 -22.36
CA CYS A 253 -4.15 3.61 -21.63
C CYS A 253 -2.86 4.04 -22.31
N SER A 254 -2.78 5.30 -22.75
CA SER A 254 -1.52 5.95 -23.16
C SER A 254 -0.98 6.87 -22.05
N LEU A 255 0.30 7.22 -22.12
CA LEU A 255 0.93 8.16 -21.19
C LEU A 255 0.18 9.51 -21.11
N ASN A 256 -0.26 10.02 -22.27
CA ASN A 256 -1.04 11.26 -22.35
C ASN A 256 -2.44 11.12 -21.73
N GLN A 257 -3.08 9.96 -21.86
CA GLN A 257 -4.37 9.71 -21.22
C GLN A 257 -4.21 9.68 -19.70
N LEU A 258 -3.26 8.91 -19.18
CA LEU A 258 -3.00 8.80 -17.74
C LEU A 258 -2.81 10.17 -17.07
N ILE A 259 -2.03 11.04 -17.72
CA ILE A 259 -1.68 12.36 -17.19
C ILE A 259 -2.78 13.39 -17.50
N GLY A 260 -3.44 13.29 -18.66
CA GLY A 260 -4.56 14.13 -19.03
C GLY A 260 -5.77 14.00 -18.10
N TYR A 261 -5.94 12.87 -17.41
CA TYR A 261 -7.00 12.69 -16.43
C TYR A 261 -6.75 13.39 -15.07
N SER A 262 -5.55 13.94 -14.84
CA SER A 262 -5.11 14.21 -13.48
C SER A 262 -4.09 15.36 -13.35
N HIS A 263 -4.53 16.57 -13.71
CA HIS A 263 -3.70 17.79 -13.56
C HIS A 263 -3.25 18.08 -12.11
N GLY A 264 -3.92 17.52 -11.11
CA GLY A 264 -3.63 17.72 -9.68
C GLY A 264 -2.66 16.72 -9.05
N ILE A 265 -2.04 15.81 -9.82
CA ILE A 265 -1.13 14.81 -9.22
C ILE A 265 0.09 15.49 -8.60
N GLU A 266 0.31 15.21 -7.31
CA GLU A 266 1.47 15.64 -6.56
C GLU A 266 2.52 14.52 -6.41
N ARG A 267 2.08 13.27 -6.36
CA ARG A 267 2.94 12.09 -6.24
C ARG A 267 2.58 11.05 -7.29
N LEU A 268 3.51 10.76 -8.18
CA LEU A 268 3.36 9.74 -9.23
C LEU A 268 4.41 8.65 -9.03
N ALA A 269 3.98 7.39 -9.02
CA ALA A 269 4.88 6.24 -9.04
C ALA A 269 4.47 5.27 -10.16
N LEU A 270 5.37 5.04 -11.11
CA LEU A 270 5.21 4.11 -12.22
C LEU A 270 6.23 2.99 -12.06
N LYS A 271 5.78 1.85 -11.54
CA LYS A 271 6.61 0.73 -11.11
C LYS A 271 6.43 -0.49 -12.03
N GLY A 272 7.32 -1.45 -11.86
CA GLY A 272 7.41 -2.63 -12.72
C GLY A 272 7.62 -2.23 -14.18
N GLU A 273 6.96 -2.93 -15.09
CA GLU A 273 7.07 -2.70 -16.54
C GLU A 273 6.04 -1.68 -17.05
N PHE A 274 5.40 -0.93 -16.14
CA PHE A 274 4.26 -0.09 -16.50
C PHE A 274 4.62 1.06 -17.45
N LEU A 275 5.82 1.64 -17.29
CA LEU A 275 6.27 2.68 -18.21
C LEU A 275 6.52 2.12 -19.62
N GLN A 276 7.02 0.88 -19.72
CA GLN A 276 7.16 0.20 -21.02
C GLN A 276 5.79 -0.01 -21.68
N PHE A 277 4.79 -0.39 -20.89
CA PHE A 277 3.41 -0.51 -21.34
C PHE A 277 2.87 0.81 -21.92
N LEU A 278 3.12 1.94 -21.25
CA LEU A 278 2.68 3.26 -21.72
C LEU A 278 3.45 3.77 -22.95
N SER A 279 4.72 3.39 -23.10
CA SER A 279 5.61 3.85 -24.17
C SER A 279 5.53 3.05 -25.47
N ALA A 280 4.68 2.01 -25.55
CA ALA A 280 4.65 1.09 -26.68
C ALA A 280 4.29 1.76 -28.03
N ASP A 281 3.39 2.75 -28.04
CA ASP A 281 2.91 3.50 -29.22
C ASP A 281 3.81 4.65 -29.68
N GLY A 282 5.02 4.73 -29.14
CA GLY A 282 5.86 5.90 -29.30
C GLY A 282 5.59 6.92 -28.20
N VAL A 283 6.62 7.70 -27.90
CA VAL A 283 6.61 8.66 -26.80
C VAL A 283 6.73 10.05 -27.39
N PRO A 284 5.82 10.99 -27.05
CA PRO A 284 5.98 12.37 -27.49
C PRO A 284 7.19 13.00 -26.78
N GLU A 285 7.85 13.98 -27.39
CA GLU A 285 9.00 14.65 -26.75
C GLU A 285 8.61 15.31 -25.42
N LYS A 286 7.39 15.86 -25.36
CA LYS A 286 6.76 16.45 -24.19
C LYS A 286 5.28 16.08 -24.14
N LEU A 287 4.73 15.97 -22.93
CA LEU A 287 3.30 15.73 -22.75
C LEU A 287 2.49 16.93 -23.25
N SER A 288 1.24 16.67 -23.64
CA SER A 288 0.28 17.72 -24.03
C SER A 288 -0.05 18.68 -22.89
N THR A 289 0.18 18.26 -21.65
CA THR A 289 -0.14 19.01 -20.42
C THR A 289 1.08 19.03 -19.50
N THR A 290 1.34 20.16 -18.86
CA THR A 290 2.38 20.29 -17.83
C THR A 290 1.92 19.69 -16.51
N CYS A 291 2.80 18.94 -15.85
CA CYS A 291 2.62 18.34 -14.54
C CYS A 291 3.05 19.33 -13.45
N ASP A 292 2.42 20.52 -13.40
CA ASP A 292 2.88 21.63 -12.56
C ASP A 292 2.79 21.35 -11.06
N HIS A 293 1.89 20.47 -10.65
CA HIS A 293 1.70 20.07 -9.25
C HIS A 293 2.60 18.93 -8.80
N LEU A 294 3.30 18.25 -9.73
CA LEU A 294 4.07 17.06 -9.43
C LEU A 294 5.31 17.40 -8.59
N LYS A 295 5.35 16.88 -7.36
CA LYS A 295 6.44 17.10 -6.39
C LYS A 295 7.31 15.87 -6.21
N TYR A 296 6.73 14.67 -6.34
CA TYR A 296 7.43 13.39 -6.20
C TYR A 296 7.19 12.51 -7.42
N LEU A 297 8.26 11.94 -7.96
CA LEU A 297 8.23 11.00 -9.07
C LEU A 297 9.04 9.75 -8.72
N GLU A 298 8.43 8.58 -8.79
CA GLU A 298 9.10 7.28 -8.71
C GLU A 298 8.91 6.51 -10.01
N ILE A 299 9.99 6.07 -10.64
CA ILE A 299 9.92 5.34 -11.91
C ILE A 299 10.84 4.12 -11.88
N HIS A 300 10.32 2.98 -12.32
CA HIS A 300 11.13 1.82 -12.67
C HIS A 300 11.53 1.91 -14.15
N ILE A 301 12.82 1.74 -14.44
CA ILE A 301 13.39 1.82 -15.79
C ILE A 301 14.17 0.55 -16.14
N ASN A 302 14.27 0.25 -17.42
CA ASN A 302 15.13 -0.80 -17.97
C ASN A 302 15.94 -0.23 -19.16
N SER A 303 16.74 -1.05 -19.83
CA SER A 303 17.56 -0.61 -20.98
C SER A 303 16.77 -0.24 -22.23
N ASN A 304 15.44 -0.43 -22.25
CA ASN A 304 14.63 -0.18 -23.43
C ASN A 304 14.54 1.32 -23.76
N SER A 305 14.96 1.69 -24.96
CA SER A 305 14.91 3.06 -25.49
C SER A 305 13.58 3.77 -25.30
N LYS A 306 12.45 3.10 -25.53
CA LYS A 306 11.11 3.70 -25.37
C LYS A 306 10.77 3.99 -23.92
N VAL A 307 11.23 3.17 -22.98
CA VAL A 307 11.04 3.41 -21.53
C VAL A 307 11.79 4.66 -21.10
N ILE A 308 13.02 4.81 -21.57
CA ILE A 308 13.88 5.96 -21.31
C ILE A 308 13.25 7.24 -21.87
N LEU A 309 12.77 7.21 -23.12
CA LEU A 309 12.07 8.36 -23.70
C LEU A 309 10.80 8.68 -22.92
N GLY A 310 10.02 7.68 -22.50
CA GLY A 310 8.81 7.84 -21.68
C GLY A 310 9.10 8.58 -20.38
N TYR A 311 10.17 8.16 -19.72
CA TYR A 311 10.68 8.80 -18.52
C TYR A 311 11.09 10.26 -18.76
N LEU A 312 11.88 10.52 -19.80
CA LEU A 312 12.33 11.87 -20.15
C LEU A 312 11.15 12.80 -20.48
N CYS A 313 10.14 12.29 -21.18
CA CYS A 313 8.91 13.01 -21.49
C CYS A 313 8.20 13.51 -20.22
N ILE A 314 8.10 12.65 -19.19
CA ILE A 314 7.50 13.02 -17.89
C ILE A 314 8.36 14.09 -17.22
N LEU A 315 9.69 13.93 -17.18
CA LEU A 315 10.59 14.91 -16.57
C LEU A 315 10.51 16.29 -17.23
N ARG A 316 10.55 16.36 -18.56
CA ARG A 316 10.40 17.61 -19.34
C ARG A 316 9.08 18.33 -19.08
N SER A 317 8.09 17.57 -18.62
CA SER A 317 6.75 18.07 -18.32
C SER A 317 6.55 18.39 -16.83
N SER A 318 7.57 18.20 -15.98
CA SER A 318 7.45 18.29 -14.51
C SER A 318 8.37 19.38 -13.92
N PRO A 319 8.10 20.68 -14.17
CA PRO A 319 9.02 21.78 -13.85
C PRO A 319 9.25 22.00 -12.34
N ASN A 320 8.33 21.55 -11.49
CA ASN A 320 8.34 21.79 -10.03
C ASN A 320 8.73 20.53 -9.23
N LEU A 321 9.32 19.53 -9.88
CA LEU A 321 9.69 18.26 -9.25
C LEU A 321 10.71 18.49 -8.12
N LYS A 322 10.42 17.96 -6.94
CA LYS A 322 11.27 18.10 -5.74
C LYS A 322 12.00 16.82 -5.37
N GLU A 323 11.36 15.68 -5.58
CA GLU A 323 11.87 14.37 -5.20
C GLU A 323 11.78 13.41 -6.38
N LEU A 324 12.90 12.77 -6.72
CA LEU A 324 12.98 11.81 -7.81
C LEU A 324 13.54 10.48 -7.30
N LYS A 325 12.80 9.40 -7.48
CA LYS A 325 13.22 8.04 -7.18
C LYS A 325 13.26 7.21 -8.45
N ILE A 326 14.39 6.56 -8.71
CA ILE A 326 14.59 5.73 -9.90
C ILE A 326 15.07 4.37 -9.48
N ARG A 327 14.45 3.34 -10.03
CA ARG A 327 14.89 1.96 -9.86
C ARG A 327 15.15 1.32 -11.21
N TYR A 328 16.31 0.73 -11.39
CA TYR A 328 16.57 -0.11 -12.55
C TYR A 328 16.01 -1.52 -12.33
N ILE A 329 15.36 -2.10 -13.34
CA ILE A 329 14.70 -3.43 -13.28
C ILE A 329 15.19 -4.41 -14.36
N GLY A 330 16.30 -4.13 -15.05
CA GLY A 330 16.81 -4.95 -16.15
C GLY A 330 17.48 -6.26 -15.70
N GLY A 331 17.17 -7.36 -16.41
CA GLY A 331 17.86 -8.65 -16.31
C GLY A 331 19.11 -8.69 -17.20
N GLY A 332 20.18 -9.31 -16.73
CA GLY A 332 21.55 -9.18 -17.25
C GLY A 332 21.89 -9.80 -18.61
N GLU A 333 20.99 -9.86 -19.59
CA GLU A 333 21.29 -10.49 -20.90
C GLU A 333 21.08 -9.58 -22.14
N ASP A 334 20.34 -8.47 -22.07
CA ASP A 334 20.12 -7.58 -23.23
C ASP A 334 20.99 -6.31 -23.18
N LEU A 335 22.30 -6.46 -22.93
CA LEU A 335 23.24 -5.33 -22.78
C LEU A 335 23.92 -4.84 -24.08
N TYR A 336 23.65 -5.47 -25.23
CA TYR A 336 24.47 -5.26 -26.43
C TYR A 336 23.82 -4.49 -27.58
N GLU A 337 22.52 -4.25 -27.56
CA GLU A 337 21.86 -3.41 -28.56
C GLU A 337 21.24 -2.19 -27.86
N GLU A 338 21.42 -1.00 -28.45
CA GLU A 338 20.95 0.31 -27.97
C GLU A 338 21.92 1.18 -27.14
N ALA A 339 23.22 0.88 -27.12
CA ALA A 339 24.24 1.85 -26.67
C ALA A 339 24.29 3.13 -27.55
N GLU A 340 23.74 3.09 -28.77
CA GLU A 340 23.78 4.18 -29.74
C GLU A 340 22.80 5.32 -29.48
N LEU A 341 21.82 5.16 -28.58
CA LEU A 341 20.83 6.22 -28.32
C LEU A 341 21.33 7.31 -27.36
N TRP A 342 22.30 7.01 -26.50
CA TRP A 342 22.76 7.90 -25.42
C TRP A 342 23.98 8.76 -25.79
N GLY A 343 24.48 8.65 -27.02
CA GLY A 343 25.71 9.32 -27.48
C GLY A 343 25.54 10.77 -27.95
N GLY A 344 24.30 11.28 -28.06
CA GLY A 344 24.05 12.67 -28.42
C GLY A 344 23.90 13.56 -27.19
N GLU A 345 24.69 14.64 -27.09
CA GLU A 345 24.62 15.69 -26.05
C GLU A 345 23.23 16.35 -25.86
N ARG A 346 22.20 15.94 -26.62
CA ARG A 346 20.86 16.51 -26.66
C ARG A 346 19.76 15.71 -25.95
N GLN A 347 20.09 14.64 -25.22
CA GLN A 347 19.04 13.73 -24.72
C GLN A 347 18.43 14.15 -23.37
N PHE A 348 19.16 14.88 -22.53
CA PHE A 348 18.69 15.37 -21.24
C PHE A 348 18.58 16.90 -21.23
N ASP A 349 17.56 17.42 -21.90
CA ASP A 349 17.12 18.81 -21.86
C ASP A 349 16.17 19.09 -20.69
N CYS A 350 15.98 18.13 -19.78
CA CYS A 350 15.21 18.32 -18.56
C CYS A 350 15.99 19.17 -17.53
N LEU A 351 15.33 20.18 -16.98
CA LEU A 351 15.93 21.05 -15.96
C LEU A 351 15.49 20.59 -14.57
N PHE A 352 16.46 20.23 -13.72
CA PHE A 352 16.22 19.85 -12.31
C PHE A 352 16.26 21.06 -11.37
N SER A 353 15.69 22.17 -11.82
CA SER A 353 15.79 23.49 -11.16
C SER A 353 15.27 23.51 -9.72
N HIS A 354 14.29 22.65 -9.40
CA HIS A 354 13.67 22.55 -8.08
C HIS A 354 13.95 21.23 -7.35
N LEU A 355 14.75 20.34 -7.96
CA LEU A 355 15.02 19.02 -7.39
C LEU A 355 15.83 19.15 -6.10
N GLN A 356 15.32 18.58 -5.01
CA GLN A 356 15.92 18.65 -3.68
C GLN A 356 16.47 17.31 -3.22
N ALA A 357 15.84 16.20 -3.63
CA ALA A 357 16.31 14.86 -3.30
C ALA A 357 16.22 13.92 -4.50
N ALA A 358 17.24 13.08 -4.67
CA ALA A 358 17.25 11.99 -5.61
C ALA A 358 17.52 10.67 -4.88
N GLU A 359 16.80 9.61 -5.22
CA GLU A 359 17.03 8.26 -4.76
C GLU A 359 17.21 7.33 -5.95
N ILE A 360 18.34 6.64 -5.98
CA ILE A 360 18.76 5.84 -7.13
C ILE A 360 19.04 4.43 -6.66
N ILE A 361 18.32 3.48 -7.25
CA ILE A 361 18.41 2.06 -6.95
C ILE A 361 18.86 1.34 -8.21
N ASP A 362 20.00 0.66 -8.10
CA ASP A 362 20.51 -0.29 -9.09
C ASP A 362 20.96 0.27 -10.45
N LEU A 363 21.33 1.56 -10.52
CA LEU A 363 21.94 2.17 -11.70
C LEU A 363 23.48 2.00 -11.74
N GLY A 364 23.96 0.78 -11.49
CA GLY A 364 25.39 0.43 -11.48
C GLY A 364 26.05 0.31 -12.86
N THR A 365 25.34 0.65 -13.94
CA THR A 365 25.81 0.59 -15.33
C THR A 365 26.40 1.94 -15.78
N ILE A 366 27.13 1.95 -16.90
CA ILE A 366 27.64 3.19 -17.53
C ILE A 366 26.49 4.19 -17.79
N PHE A 367 25.31 3.70 -18.18
CA PHE A 367 24.11 4.51 -18.36
C PHE A 367 23.66 5.20 -17.08
N GLY A 368 23.67 4.44 -15.97
CA GLY A 368 23.38 4.95 -14.65
C GLY A 368 24.29 6.11 -14.24
N LEU A 369 25.60 5.98 -14.51
CA LEU A 369 26.58 7.03 -14.24
C LEU A 369 26.33 8.32 -15.05
N GLN A 370 26.00 8.22 -16.34
CA GLN A 370 25.70 9.39 -17.16
C GLN A 370 24.47 10.13 -16.64
N PHE A 371 23.42 9.37 -16.28
CA PHE A 371 22.20 9.95 -15.74
C PHE A 371 22.45 10.66 -14.39
N ILE A 372 23.23 10.03 -13.51
CA ILE A 372 23.65 10.63 -12.25
C ILE A 372 24.47 11.91 -12.48
N ARG A 373 25.46 11.85 -13.38
CA ARG A 373 26.27 13.01 -13.75
C ARG A 373 25.38 14.15 -14.24
N HIS A 374 24.39 13.84 -15.06
CA HIS A 374 23.46 14.83 -15.59
C HIS A 374 22.61 15.47 -14.48
N ILE A 375 22.04 14.70 -13.54
CA ILE A 375 21.35 15.27 -12.36
C ILE A 375 22.29 16.19 -11.58
N LEU A 376 23.47 15.70 -11.20
CA LEU A 376 24.41 16.47 -10.38
C LEU A 376 24.80 17.78 -11.07
N SER A 377 24.97 17.77 -12.40
CA SER A 377 25.35 18.95 -13.19
C SER A 377 24.22 19.95 -13.40
N ASN A 378 22.95 19.56 -13.23
CA ASN A 378 21.79 20.38 -13.60
C ASN A 378 20.77 20.61 -12.46
N ALA A 379 21.06 20.13 -11.24
CA ALA A 379 20.20 20.29 -10.07
C ALA A 379 20.79 21.27 -9.03
N PRO A 380 20.60 22.60 -9.19
CA PRO A 380 21.20 23.60 -8.30
C PRO A 380 20.62 23.59 -6.88
N THR A 381 19.43 23.05 -6.68
CA THR A 381 18.75 22.96 -5.37
C THR A 381 18.95 21.62 -4.65
N LEU A 382 19.71 20.68 -5.25
CA LEU A 382 19.85 19.33 -4.75
C LEU A 382 20.53 19.32 -3.37
N LYS A 383 19.90 18.67 -2.39
CA LYS A 383 20.41 18.53 -1.02
C LYS A 383 20.98 17.13 -0.79
N THR A 384 20.25 16.10 -1.23
CA THR A 384 20.62 14.71 -0.95
C THR A 384 20.44 13.83 -2.18
N MET A 385 21.43 13.00 -2.48
CA MET A 385 21.36 11.91 -3.44
C MET A 385 21.64 10.59 -2.72
N LYS A 386 20.61 9.75 -2.57
CA LYS A 386 20.72 8.41 -1.96
C LYS A 386 20.95 7.37 -3.04
N ILE A 387 21.86 6.45 -2.77
CA ILE A 387 22.24 5.41 -3.72
C ILE A 387 22.17 4.06 -3.03
N TYR A 388 21.55 3.11 -3.72
CA TYR A 388 21.49 1.71 -3.32
C TYR A 388 21.94 0.81 -4.45
N THR A 389 22.56 -0.31 -4.09
CA THR A 389 22.90 -1.41 -4.99
C THR A 389 21.91 -2.56 -4.82
N THR A 390 21.79 -3.45 -5.81
CA THR A 390 21.15 -4.76 -5.59
C THR A 390 22.18 -5.79 -5.12
N ASN A 391 21.69 -6.96 -4.70
CA ASN A 391 22.50 -8.01 -4.06
C ASN A 391 23.56 -8.65 -4.97
N ASN A 392 23.64 -8.28 -6.26
CA ASN A 392 24.42 -8.98 -7.27
C ASN A 392 25.71 -8.27 -7.70
N VAL A 393 26.07 -7.12 -7.09
CA VAL A 393 27.26 -6.35 -7.50
C VAL A 393 28.44 -6.63 -6.56
N GLU A 394 29.59 -7.02 -7.12
CA GLU A 394 30.84 -7.20 -6.37
C GLU A 394 31.33 -5.88 -5.73
N ASP A 395 31.84 -5.95 -4.50
CA ASP A 395 32.33 -4.79 -3.73
C ASP A 395 33.34 -3.91 -4.48
N LYS A 396 34.20 -4.54 -5.31
CA LYS A 396 35.20 -3.83 -6.11
C LYS A 396 34.57 -2.95 -7.19
N GLY A 397 33.51 -3.43 -7.83
CA GLY A 397 32.75 -2.67 -8.82
C GLY A 397 32.02 -1.48 -8.19
N ILE A 398 31.43 -1.68 -7.01
CA ILE A 398 30.77 -0.62 -6.23
C ILE A 398 31.79 0.47 -5.86
N SER A 399 32.99 0.09 -5.40
CA SER A 399 34.03 1.06 -5.04
C SER A 399 34.48 1.92 -6.22
N MET A 400 34.63 1.33 -7.41
CA MET A 400 35.00 2.07 -8.62
C MET A 400 33.91 3.07 -9.03
N PHE A 401 32.65 2.62 -9.05
CA PHE A 401 31.50 3.45 -9.36
C PHE A 401 31.38 4.67 -8.42
N LEU A 402 31.47 4.45 -7.11
CA LEU A 402 31.40 5.52 -6.11
C LEU A 402 32.55 6.53 -6.27
N LYS A 403 33.77 6.06 -6.58
CA LYS A 403 34.92 6.95 -6.83
C LYS A 403 34.72 7.83 -8.06
N GLU A 404 34.17 7.28 -9.13
CA GLU A 404 33.89 8.03 -10.35
C GLU A 404 32.83 9.10 -10.12
N MET A 405 31.75 8.74 -9.43
CA MET A 405 30.66 9.67 -9.08
C MET A 405 31.13 10.88 -8.27
N LEU A 406 32.05 10.68 -7.34
CA LEU A 406 32.58 11.78 -6.52
C LEU A 406 33.34 12.83 -7.35
N ARG A 407 33.77 12.48 -8.58
CA ARG A 407 34.47 13.39 -9.50
C ARG A 407 33.52 14.20 -10.38
N PHE A 408 32.22 13.92 -10.37
CA PHE A 408 31.28 14.63 -11.23
C PHE A 408 31.07 16.08 -10.79
N PRO A 409 30.92 17.01 -11.74
CA PRO A 409 30.60 18.40 -11.43
C PRO A 409 29.22 18.48 -10.77
N ARG A 410 29.07 19.44 -9.85
CA ARG A 410 27.84 19.64 -9.09
C ARG A 410 27.35 21.08 -9.26
N ALA A 411 26.11 21.25 -9.71
CA ALA A 411 25.43 22.54 -9.72
C ALA A 411 25.10 23.01 -8.29
N SER A 412 24.76 22.09 -7.39
CA SER A 412 24.53 22.38 -5.97
C SER A 412 25.80 22.13 -5.15
N SER A 413 26.29 23.17 -4.49
CA SER A 413 27.37 23.05 -3.49
C SER A 413 26.95 22.34 -2.21
N ARG A 414 25.63 22.16 -1.99
CA ARG A 414 25.06 21.52 -0.80
C ARG A 414 24.69 20.05 -1.01
N ALA A 415 24.85 19.53 -2.23
CA ALA A 415 24.46 18.17 -2.56
C ALA A 415 25.38 17.15 -1.87
N GLU A 416 24.79 16.39 -0.95
CA GLU A 416 25.41 15.24 -0.30
C GLU A 416 25.06 13.94 -1.06
N ILE A 417 26.07 13.12 -1.33
CA ILE A 417 25.89 11.80 -1.95
C ILE A 417 26.05 10.74 -0.85
N ILE A 418 25.02 9.95 -0.61
CA ILE A 418 24.94 8.99 0.48
C ILE A 418 24.71 7.60 -0.10
N TYR A 419 25.68 6.71 0.09
CA TYR A 419 25.50 5.28 -0.20
C TYR A 419 24.92 4.57 1.02
N LEU A 420 23.80 3.85 0.83
CA LEU A 420 23.04 3.22 1.92
C LEU A 420 23.10 1.68 1.89
N GLY A 421 24.02 1.12 1.10
CA GLY A 421 24.18 -0.32 0.96
C GLY A 421 23.17 -0.95 0.00
N HIS A 422 22.87 -2.22 0.23
CA HIS A 422 21.92 -2.95 -0.60
C HIS A 422 20.48 -2.52 -0.34
N TYR A 423 19.72 -2.32 -1.42
CA TYR A 423 18.31 -1.97 -1.32
C TYR A 423 17.53 -3.11 -0.68
N LYS A 424 16.97 -2.85 0.50
CA LYS A 424 15.99 -3.74 1.14
C LYS A 424 14.61 -3.20 0.82
N GLU A 425 13.95 -3.86 -0.13
CA GLU A 425 12.56 -3.57 -0.40
C GLU A 425 11.76 -3.80 0.89
N ALA A 426 10.94 -2.83 1.28
CA ALA A 426 10.06 -2.99 2.43
C ALA A 426 9.01 -4.05 2.05
N ILE A 427 9.33 -5.31 2.31
CA ILE A 427 8.37 -6.41 2.18
C ILE A 427 7.30 -6.12 3.24
N GLU A 428 6.18 -5.51 2.83
CA GLU A 428 4.96 -5.47 3.63
C GLU A 428 4.48 -6.91 3.78
N ARG A 429 4.98 -7.57 4.84
CA ARG A 429 4.68 -8.95 5.21
C ARG A 429 3.23 -9.15 5.64
#